data_AF-A0A958AMR8-F1
#
_entry.id   AF-A0A958AMR8-F1
#
_cell.length_a   1.000
_cell.length_b   1.000
_cell.length_c   1.000
_cell.angle_alpha   90.00
_cell.angle_beta   90.00
_cell.angle_gamma   90.00
#
_symmetry.space_group_name_H-M   'P 1'
#
loop_
_entity.id
_entity.type
_entity.pdbx_description
1 polymer ?
#
loop_
_entity_poly.entity_id
_entity_poly.type
_entity_poly.pdbx_seq_one_letter_code
_entity_poly.pdbx_strand_id
1 'polypeptide(L)'
;VALLTQRGKDSYSGHLQGPARQQRGGQENATIEFQLTVNHDACQLQIAQQQLRLNEGRWSPILELTFRLGLFVKIRVLTRVILTQTEPTIKLYFLPLQLHPLHSPWRYGTPKAFLKELWRDCGPFLTLGWPQDTTGLEDGCITDSQFLALCDEIFAGRERILLHQLQRFDEGLLAAVFDSLDRIQHMFWRDRPDIVDQWYQKLDALVGKVAARLDDSGRVPTKVLVVSDHGFAKFDHKVHLNRWLVEHGYLTTRPESATASHTDQSLRSAAWRQSQAYALGLNSVYLNLAGREGQGAVQPNEADTVTERLCTELTQWRGPDGRAVVQQVWRRAAIFDGPYAAYGPDLVIGYAPGYRGSAQTGLGQWQAQSIEPNRDHWGADHCIDPQAV
;
A
#
# COMPACT_ATOMS: atom_id res chain seq x y z
N VAL A 1 -17.45 -1.04 1.34
CA VAL A 1 -18.83 -0.92 0.78
C VAL A 1 -19.74 -0.27 1.82
N ALA A 2 -20.57 0.71 1.43
CA ALA A 2 -21.53 1.30 2.36
C ALA A 2 -22.73 0.37 2.57
N LEU A 3 -23.19 0.22 3.82
CA LEU A 3 -24.43 -0.50 4.12
C LEU A 3 -25.62 0.39 3.75
N LEU A 4 -26.45 -0.09 2.82
CA LEU A 4 -27.63 0.63 2.33
C LEU A 4 -28.90 0.08 2.99
N THR A 5 -29.75 0.96 3.48
CA THR A 5 -31.09 0.65 3.96
C THR A 5 -32.10 1.12 2.92
N GLN A 6 -32.90 0.19 2.39
CA GLN A 6 -33.98 0.54 1.47
C GLN A 6 -35.08 1.32 2.21
N ARG A 7 -35.50 2.45 1.64
CA ARG A 7 -36.53 3.35 2.17
C ARG A 7 -37.78 3.41 1.29
N GLY A 8 -37.66 3.02 0.03
CA GLY A 8 -38.75 2.92 -0.94
C GLY A 8 -38.34 2.06 -2.13
N LYS A 9 -39.18 2.00 -3.17
CA LYS A 9 -38.95 1.17 -4.36
C LYS A 9 -37.55 1.38 -4.95
N ASP A 10 -37.17 2.64 -5.14
CA ASP A 10 -35.90 3.04 -5.76
C ASP A 10 -35.10 4.02 -4.87
N SER A 11 -35.36 4.00 -3.55
CA SER A 11 -34.79 4.95 -2.59
C SER A 11 -34.06 4.21 -1.47
N TYR A 12 -32.83 4.65 -1.19
CA TYR A 12 -31.96 4.08 -0.18
C TYR A 12 -31.34 5.17 0.69
N SER A 13 -30.96 4.81 1.91
CA SER A 13 -30.20 5.68 2.81
C SER A 13 -29.01 4.92 3.40
N GLY A 14 -27.95 5.62 3.77
CA GLY A 14 -26.83 5.04 4.48
C GLY A 14 -26.07 6.08 5.29
N HIS A 15 -25.04 5.62 6.00
CA HIS A 15 -24.16 6.48 6.80
C HIS A 15 -22.72 6.28 6.35
N LEU A 16 -22.06 7.39 6.01
CA LEU A 16 -20.62 7.41 5.84
C LEU A 16 -19.96 7.55 7.21
N GLN A 17 -19.21 6.54 7.63
CA GLN A 17 -18.46 6.58 8.89
C GLN A 17 -17.22 7.45 8.75
N GLY A 18 -16.99 8.30 9.75
CA GLY A 18 -15.87 9.21 9.85
C GLY A 18 -15.00 8.95 11.08
N PRO A 19 -14.16 9.93 11.45
CA PRO A 19 -13.27 9.82 12.60
C PRO A 19 -14.03 9.57 13.90
N ALA A 20 -13.36 8.90 14.82
CA ALA A 20 -13.88 8.69 16.16
C ALA A 20 -14.07 10.03 16.90
N ARG A 21 -15.16 10.13 17.65
CA ARG A 21 -15.50 11.22 18.57
C ARG A 21 -15.78 10.66 19.97
N GLN A 22 -15.37 11.41 20.98
CA GLN A 22 -15.63 11.09 22.38
C GLN A 22 -17.04 11.56 22.75
N GLN A 23 -17.84 10.69 23.37
CA GLN A 23 -19.14 11.04 23.93
C GLN A 23 -19.26 10.57 25.39
N ARG A 24 -20.26 11.08 26.11
CA ARG A 24 -20.62 10.58 27.44
C ARG A 24 -21.10 9.13 27.29
N GLY A 25 -20.25 8.17 27.61
CA GLY A 25 -20.54 6.74 27.52
C GLY A 25 -19.59 5.93 26.62
N GLY A 26 -18.66 6.58 25.90
CA GLY A 26 -17.66 5.87 25.08
C GLY A 26 -17.15 6.64 23.88
N GLN A 27 -16.49 5.92 22.98
CA GLN A 27 -16.00 6.41 21.70
C GLN A 27 -16.93 5.91 20.59
N GLU A 28 -17.46 6.81 19.76
CA GLU A 28 -18.27 6.46 18.58
C GLU A 28 -17.74 7.17 17.34
N ASN A 29 -18.01 6.66 16.15
CA ASN A 29 -17.62 7.33 14.92
C ASN A 29 -18.60 8.46 14.58
N ALA A 30 -18.08 9.63 14.19
CA ALA A 30 -18.92 10.64 13.58
C ALA A 30 -19.45 10.13 12.25
N THR A 31 -20.69 10.47 11.89
CA THR A 31 -21.32 9.99 10.65
C THR A 31 -21.88 11.15 9.83
N ILE A 32 -21.96 10.94 8.52
CA ILE A 32 -22.74 11.78 7.60
C ILE A 32 -23.79 10.87 6.96
N GLU A 33 -25.06 11.20 7.13
CA GLU A 33 -26.15 10.52 6.43
C GLU A 33 -26.12 10.90 4.95
N PHE A 34 -26.43 9.93 4.10
CA PHE A 34 -26.66 10.14 2.69
C PHE A 34 -27.91 9.41 2.21
N GLN A 35 -28.50 9.94 1.14
CA GLN A 35 -29.66 9.37 0.47
C GLN A 35 -29.34 9.12 -1.00
N LEU A 36 -29.89 8.04 -1.54
CA LEU A 36 -29.75 7.62 -2.93
C LEU A 36 -31.14 7.46 -3.53
N THR A 37 -31.34 7.98 -4.72
CA THR A 37 -32.50 7.67 -5.56
C THR A 37 -32.00 7.08 -6.88
N VAL A 38 -32.38 5.84 -7.15
CA VAL A 38 -31.93 5.07 -8.31
C VAL A 38 -32.85 5.34 -9.50
N ASN A 39 -32.26 5.61 -10.66
CA ASN A 39 -32.94 5.81 -11.92
C ASN A 39 -32.17 5.03 -13.00
N HIS A 40 -32.56 3.78 -13.25
CA HIS A 40 -31.87 2.87 -14.16
C HIS A 40 -30.36 2.75 -13.86
N ASP A 41 -29.50 3.17 -14.80
CA ASP A 41 -28.03 3.11 -14.77
C ASP A 41 -27.37 4.26 -13.99
N ALA A 42 -28.18 5.13 -13.38
CA ALA A 42 -27.70 6.26 -12.60
C ALA A 42 -28.38 6.36 -11.24
N CYS A 43 -27.71 7.00 -10.29
CA CYS A 43 -28.25 7.33 -8.98
C CYS A 43 -28.06 8.81 -8.68
N GLN A 44 -29.07 9.43 -8.08
CA GLN A 44 -28.92 10.73 -7.43
C GLN A 44 -28.46 10.51 -5.99
N LEU A 45 -27.24 10.91 -5.66
CA LEU A 45 -26.70 10.92 -4.29
C LEU A 45 -26.92 12.31 -3.68
N GLN A 46 -27.54 12.36 -2.51
CA GLN A 46 -27.55 13.51 -1.63
C GLN A 46 -26.68 13.18 -0.41
N ILE A 47 -25.61 13.93 -0.18
CA ILE A 47 -24.72 13.76 0.96
C ILE A 47 -24.29 15.12 1.50
N ALA A 48 -24.47 15.36 2.80
CA ALA A 48 -24.33 16.68 3.40
C ALA A 48 -25.13 17.75 2.60
N GLN A 49 -24.46 18.78 2.08
CA GLN A 49 -25.06 19.85 1.27
C GLN A 49 -24.88 19.64 -0.25
N GLN A 50 -24.33 18.50 -0.66
CA GLN A 50 -24.00 18.20 -2.05
C GLN A 50 -25.02 17.25 -2.65
N GLN A 51 -25.39 17.51 -3.90
CA GLN A 51 -26.26 16.67 -4.70
C GLN A 51 -25.54 16.29 -6.00
N LEU A 52 -25.39 14.99 -6.26
CA LEU A 52 -24.54 14.48 -7.33
C LEU A 52 -25.27 13.39 -8.12
N ARG A 53 -25.18 13.43 -9.44
CA ARG A 53 -25.57 12.30 -10.28
C ARG A 53 -24.37 11.36 -10.39
N LEU A 54 -24.53 10.12 -9.97
CA LEU A 54 -23.59 9.03 -10.15
C LEU A 54 -24.06 8.18 -11.32
N ASN A 55 -23.18 7.90 -12.27
CA ASN A 55 -23.42 6.91 -13.31
C ASN A 55 -22.66 5.64 -12.93
N GLU A 56 -23.24 4.48 -13.19
CA GLU A 56 -22.61 3.20 -12.87
C GLU A 56 -21.19 3.10 -13.46
N GLY A 57 -20.25 2.60 -12.66
CA GLY A 57 -18.85 2.40 -13.03
C GLY A 57 -18.01 3.68 -13.15
N ARG A 58 -18.56 4.86 -12.85
CA ARG A 58 -17.82 6.13 -12.89
C ARG A 58 -17.61 6.73 -11.51
N TRP A 59 -16.37 7.14 -11.23
CA TRP A 59 -16.04 7.89 -10.02
C TRP A 59 -16.68 9.28 -10.03
N SER A 60 -17.21 9.70 -8.87
CA SER A 60 -17.61 11.08 -8.64
C SER A 60 -16.39 12.02 -8.72
N PRO A 61 -16.59 13.35 -8.87
CA PRO A 61 -15.58 14.32 -8.47
C PRO A 61 -15.12 14.10 -7.02
N ILE A 62 -13.98 14.70 -6.64
CA ILE A 62 -13.53 14.71 -5.24
C ILE A 62 -14.55 15.47 -4.39
N LEU A 63 -15.04 14.82 -3.35
CA LEU A 63 -16.01 15.35 -2.41
C LEU A 63 -15.29 15.92 -1.19
N GLU A 64 -15.57 17.18 -0.87
CA GLU A 64 -15.15 17.79 0.38
C GLU A 64 -16.27 17.67 1.42
N LEU A 65 -16.04 16.88 2.47
CA LEU A 65 -17.02 16.63 3.53
C LEU A 65 -16.51 17.15 4.87
N THR A 66 -17.42 17.58 5.74
CA THR A 66 -17.08 18.07 7.09
C THR A 66 -17.74 17.22 8.17
N PHE A 67 -16.93 16.51 8.95
CA PHE A 67 -17.37 15.79 10.14
C PHE A 67 -17.34 16.69 11.37
N ARG A 68 -18.41 16.68 12.17
CA ARG A 68 -18.49 17.38 13.45
C ARG A 68 -18.20 16.39 14.58
N LEU A 69 -17.08 16.61 15.30
CA LEU A 69 -16.67 15.75 16.42
C LEU A 69 -17.14 16.28 17.79
N GLY A 70 -17.85 17.41 17.80
CA GLY A 70 -18.40 18.07 18.98
C GLY A 70 -18.90 19.47 18.63
N LEU A 71 -19.12 20.31 19.65
CA LEU A 71 -19.58 21.70 19.46
C LEU A 71 -18.56 22.58 18.71
N PHE A 72 -17.26 22.37 18.95
CA PHE A 72 -16.20 23.26 18.43
C PHE A 72 -15.23 22.58 17.46
N VAL A 73 -15.19 21.24 17.41
CA VAL A 73 -14.22 20.49 16.61
C VAL A 73 -14.86 20.00 15.31
N LYS A 74 -14.27 20.39 14.19
CA LYS A 74 -14.66 19.97 12.84
C LYS A 74 -13.43 19.44 12.10
N ILE A 75 -13.59 18.34 11.38
CA ILE A 75 -12.56 17.80 10.50
C ILE A 75 -13.10 17.83 9.07
N ARG A 76 -12.35 18.44 8.16
CA ARG A 76 -12.63 18.42 6.73
C ARG A 76 -11.86 17.28 6.09
N VAL A 77 -12.55 16.50 5.28
CA VAL A 77 -12.01 15.33 4.59
C VAL A 77 -12.34 15.37 3.11
N LEU A 78 -11.56 14.62 2.34
CA LEU A 78 -11.75 14.30 0.94
C LEU A 78 -12.17 12.84 0.82
N THR A 79 -13.04 12.55 -0.15
CA THR A 79 -13.34 11.20 -0.59
C THR A 79 -13.83 11.24 -2.04
N ARG A 80 -14.04 10.08 -2.64
CA ARG A 80 -14.82 9.91 -3.86
C ARG A 80 -15.80 8.78 -3.65
N VAL A 81 -16.86 8.80 -4.43
CA VAL A 81 -17.86 7.75 -4.41
C VAL A 81 -18.04 7.19 -5.82
N ILE A 82 -18.26 5.89 -5.90
CA ILE A 82 -18.60 5.21 -7.13
C ILE A 82 -19.82 4.32 -6.89
N LEU A 83 -20.76 4.39 -7.83
CA LEU A 83 -21.83 3.43 -7.97
C LEU A 83 -21.25 2.25 -8.74
N THR A 84 -20.90 1.16 -8.06
CA THR A 84 -20.18 0.05 -8.69
C THR A 84 -21.09 -0.91 -9.43
N GLN A 85 -22.37 -0.95 -9.04
CA GLN A 85 -23.39 -1.85 -9.60
C GLN A 85 -24.79 -1.31 -9.26
N THR A 86 -25.75 -1.39 -10.18
CA THR A 86 -27.18 -1.10 -9.92
C THR A 86 -28.04 -2.36 -9.79
N GLU A 87 -27.76 -3.40 -10.58
CA GLU A 87 -28.50 -4.67 -10.61
C GLU A 87 -27.59 -5.90 -10.42
N PRO A 88 -28.05 -7.02 -9.81
CA PRO A 88 -29.36 -7.19 -9.13
C PRO A 88 -29.43 -6.45 -7.79
N THR A 89 -28.29 -6.01 -7.25
CA THR A 89 -28.20 -5.23 -6.03
C THR A 89 -27.37 -3.97 -6.25
N ILE A 90 -27.88 -2.87 -5.72
CA ILE A 90 -27.16 -1.60 -5.71
C ILE A 90 -25.93 -1.69 -4.79
N LYS A 91 -24.77 -1.31 -5.32
CA LYS A 91 -23.52 -1.24 -4.57
C LYS A 91 -22.91 0.15 -4.70
N LEU A 92 -22.64 0.75 -3.55
CA LEU A 92 -21.99 2.06 -3.43
C LEU A 92 -20.68 1.89 -2.66
N TYR A 93 -19.62 2.43 -3.22
CA TYR A 93 -18.30 2.41 -2.60
C TYR A 93 -17.76 3.83 -2.43
N PHE A 94 -17.34 4.16 -1.21
CA PHE A 94 -16.62 5.39 -0.90
C PHE A 94 -15.15 5.06 -0.74
N LEU A 95 -14.27 5.84 -1.38
CA LEU A 95 -12.85 5.78 -1.09
C LEU A 95 -12.59 6.13 0.38
N PRO A 96 -11.53 5.55 0.99
CA PRO A 96 -11.09 5.90 2.32
C PRO A 96 -11.02 7.42 2.51
N LEU A 97 -11.51 7.89 3.66
CA LEU A 97 -11.51 9.31 3.99
C LEU A 97 -10.07 9.82 4.13
N GLN A 98 -9.79 10.94 3.49
CA GLN A 98 -8.46 11.54 3.46
C GLN A 98 -8.54 12.95 4.03
N LEU A 99 -7.51 13.43 4.70
CA LEU A 99 -7.59 14.76 5.32
C LEU A 99 -7.48 15.85 4.26
N HIS A 100 -8.31 16.87 4.38
CA HIS A 100 -8.28 18.00 3.47
C HIS A 100 -6.94 18.76 3.62
N PRO A 101 -6.12 18.92 2.56
CA PRO A 101 -4.74 19.42 2.68
C PRO A 101 -4.66 20.88 3.18
N LEU A 102 -5.65 21.71 2.85
CA LEU A 102 -5.74 23.11 3.30
C LEU A 102 -6.33 23.29 4.72
N HIS A 103 -6.94 22.25 5.30
CA HIS A 103 -7.67 22.30 6.56
C HIS A 103 -7.25 21.19 7.55
N SER A 104 -6.09 20.61 7.31
CA SER A 104 -5.51 19.54 8.12
C SER A 104 -4.57 20.13 9.19
N PRO A 105 -4.49 19.53 10.39
CA PRO A 105 -3.45 19.88 11.36
C PRO A 105 -2.05 19.43 10.88
N TRP A 106 -1.97 18.49 9.94
CA TRP A 106 -0.72 18.08 9.29
C TRP A 106 -0.37 19.00 8.12
N ARG A 107 0.92 19.30 7.95
CA ARG A 107 1.43 20.06 6.81
C ARG A 107 1.69 19.13 5.64
N TYR A 108 0.86 19.24 4.60
CA TYR A 108 1.03 18.49 3.33
C TYR A 108 2.01 19.12 2.36
N GLY A 109 2.49 20.34 2.65
CA GLY A 109 3.34 21.10 1.73
C GLY A 109 3.79 22.41 2.33
N THR A 110 4.98 22.84 1.92
CA THR A 110 5.66 24.05 2.41
C THR A 110 6.21 24.83 1.22
N PRO A 111 6.01 26.16 1.16
CA PRO A 111 5.22 26.98 2.09
C PRO A 111 3.70 26.72 2.00
N LYS A 112 2.91 27.14 3.00
CA LYS A 112 1.43 26.96 2.95
C LYS A 112 0.78 27.60 1.71
N ALA A 113 1.38 28.66 1.18
CA ALA A 113 0.90 29.33 -0.04
C ALA A 113 0.99 28.41 -1.27
N PHE A 114 2.02 27.55 -1.35
CA PHE A 114 2.20 26.60 -2.43
C PHE A 114 1.01 25.63 -2.57
N LEU A 115 0.56 25.04 -1.46
CA LEU A 115 -0.62 24.15 -1.49
C LEU A 115 -1.90 24.88 -1.89
N LYS A 116 -2.09 26.13 -1.43
CA LYS A 116 -3.27 26.93 -1.80
C LYS A 116 -3.26 27.26 -3.29
N GLU A 117 -2.10 27.59 -3.84
CA GLU A 117 -1.91 27.84 -5.27
C GLU A 117 -2.22 26.57 -6.07
N LEU A 118 -1.62 25.43 -5.71
CA LEU A 118 -1.89 24.15 -6.37
C LEU A 118 -3.37 23.78 -6.34
N TRP A 119 -4.03 23.89 -5.19
CA TRP A 119 -5.46 23.57 -5.09
C TRP A 119 -6.32 24.48 -5.97
N ARG A 120 -5.99 25.78 -6.07
CA ARG A 120 -6.70 26.75 -6.89
C ARG A 120 -6.46 26.52 -8.39
N ASP A 121 -5.21 26.32 -8.78
CA ASP A 121 -4.78 26.36 -10.18
C ASP A 121 -4.83 24.96 -10.83
N CYS A 122 -4.56 23.91 -10.04
CA CYS A 122 -4.61 22.53 -10.50
C CYS A 122 -5.88 21.79 -10.03
N GLY A 123 -6.70 22.39 -9.16
CA GLY A 123 -7.91 21.77 -8.64
C GLY A 123 -7.67 20.75 -7.51
N PRO A 124 -8.73 20.07 -7.03
CA PRO A 124 -8.65 19.11 -5.93
C PRO A 124 -7.80 17.88 -6.27
N PHE A 125 -7.09 17.35 -5.26
CA PHE A 125 -6.32 16.11 -5.35
C PHE A 125 -6.41 15.32 -4.04
N LEU A 126 -6.25 14.00 -4.16
CA LEU A 126 -6.24 13.05 -3.04
C LEU A 126 -4.93 13.18 -2.23
N THR A 127 -5.00 13.00 -0.91
CA THR A 127 -3.91 13.24 0.06
C THR A 127 -3.47 12.00 0.84
N LEU A 128 -4.14 10.86 0.65
CA LEU A 128 -3.67 9.58 1.18
C LEU A 128 -2.35 9.22 0.49
N GLY A 129 -1.43 8.60 1.23
CA GLY A 129 -0.13 8.19 0.68
C GLY A 129 -0.28 7.27 -0.54
N TRP A 130 -1.21 6.31 -0.45
CA TRP A 130 -1.62 5.42 -1.55
C TRP A 130 -3.11 5.62 -1.87
N PRO A 131 -3.44 6.57 -2.75
CA PRO A 131 -4.83 6.86 -3.10
C PRO A 131 -5.44 5.85 -4.09
N GLN A 132 -4.62 5.02 -4.76
CA GLN A 132 -5.08 3.89 -5.57
C GLN A 132 -5.49 2.76 -4.63
N ASP A 133 -6.78 2.48 -4.52
CA ASP A 133 -7.31 1.58 -3.50
C ASP A 133 -7.14 0.11 -3.86
N THR A 134 -5.93 -0.41 -3.65
CA THR A 134 -5.59 -1.81 -3.94
C THR A 134 -6.37 -2.78 -3.05
N THR A 135 -6.67 -2.40 -1.81
CA THR A 135 -7.52 -3.21 -0.91
C THR A 135 -8.95 -3.27 -1.42
N GLY A 136 -9.51 -2.15 -1.88
CA GLY A 136 -10.83 -2.11 -2.50
C GLY A 136 -10.93 -3.03 -3.72
N LEU A 137 -9.87 -3.12 -4.54
CA LEU A 137 -9.81 -4.06 -5.66
C LEU A 137 -9.68 -5.52 -5.18
N GLU A 138 -8.76 -5.80 -4.26
CA GLU A 138 -8.52 -7.14 -3.72
C GLU A 138 -9.77 -7.75 -3.06
N ASP A 139 -10.50 -6.94 -2.28
CA ASP A 139 -11.74 -7.34 -1.61
C ASP A 139 -12.96 -7.40 -2.56
N GLY A 140 -12.77 -7.14 -3.86
CA GLY A 140 -13.83 -7.12 -4.86
C GLY A 140 -14.87 -6.00 -4.66
N CYS A 141 -14.50 -4.93 -3.95
CA CYS A 141 -15.36 -3.77 -3.75
C CYS A 141 -15.47 -2.90 -5.00
N ILE A 142 -14.42 -2.88 -5.82
CA ILE A 142 -14.35 -2.22 -7.13
C ILE A 142 -13.78 -3.19 -8.16
N THR A 143 -14.12 -2.99 -9.43
CA THR A 143 -13.60 -3.84 -10.54
C THR A 143 -12.27 -3.32 -11.07
N ASP A 144 -11.54 -4.14 -11.84
CA ASP A 144 -10.30 -3.75 -12.54
C ASP A 144 -10.46 -2.43 -13.29
N SER A 145 -11.52 -2.31 -14.09
CA SER A 145 -11.80 -1.10 -14.87
C SER A 145 -12.00 0.15 -14.00
N GLN A 146 -12.64 -0.01 -12.83
CA GLN A 146 -12.88 1.07 -11.88
C GLN A 146 -11.60 1.47 -11.15
N PHE A 147 -10.75 0.50 -10.81
CA PHE A 147 -9.42 0.74 -10.24
C PHE A 147 -8.49 1.44 -11.24
N LEU A 148 -8.46 1.00 -12.50
CA LEU A 148 -7.68 1.63 -13.57
C LEU A 148 -8.13 3.07 -13.82
N ALA A 149 -9.44 3.32 -13.83
CA ALA A 149 -9.99 4.67 -13.94
C ALA A 149 -9.55 5.57 -12.78
N LEU A 150 -9.51 5.05 -11.55
CA LEU A 150 -9.00 5.79 -10.39
C LEU A 150 -7.51 6.14 -10.55
N CYS A 151 -6.71 5.17 -10.98
CA CYS A 151 -5.27 5.38 -11.24
C CYS A 151 -5.06 6.46 -12.30
N ASP A 152 -5.84 6.45 -13.39
CA ASP A 152 -5.77 7.44 -14.46
C ASP A 152 -6.10 8.85 -13.98
N GLU A 153 -7.11 9.00 -13.12
CA GLU A 153 -7.48 10.30 -12.57
C GLU A 153 -6.42 10.85 -11.61
N ILE A 154 -5.80 9.98 -10.81
CA ILE A 154 -4.68 10.34 -9.92
C ILE A 154 -3.47 10.76 -10.76
N PHE A 155 -3.13 9.98 -11.79
CA PHE A 155 -2.05 10.28 -12.72
C PHE A 155 -2.26 11.63 -13.39
N ALA A 156 -3.46 11.89 -13.94
CA ALA A 156 -3.80 13.14 -14.60
C ALA A 156 -3.72 14.35 -13.65
N GLY A 157 -4.11 14.18 -12.38
CA GLY A 157 -3.95 15.22 -11.36
C GLY A 157 -2.48 15.55 -11.10
N ARG A 158 -1.62 14.53 -10.96
CA ARG A 158 -0.18 14.71 -10.74
C ARG A 158 0.53 15.29 -11.97
N GLU A 159 0.15 14.85 -13.16
CA GLU A 159 0.62 15.43 -14.43
C GLU A 159 0.30 16.93 -14.49
N ARG A 160 -0.94 17.32 -14.17
CA ARG A 160 -1.34 18.73 -14.15
C ARG A 160 -0.50 19.55 -13.18
N ILE A 161 -0.26 19.03 -11.98
CA ILE A 161 0.59 19.67 -10.97
C ILE A 161 2.03 19.81 -11.48
N LEU A 162 2.63 18.74 -12.02
CA LEU A 162 3.99 18.78 -12.56
C LEU A 162 4.09 19.82 -13.68
N LEU A 163 3.19 19.80 -14.66
CA LEU A 163 3.22 20.73 -15.78
C LEU A 163 2.99 22.19 -15.36
N HIS A 164 2.14 22.43 -14.35
CA HIS A 164 1.96 23.76 -13.76
C HIS A 164 3.24 24.26 -13.07
N GLN A 165 3.92 23.38 -12.32
CA GLN A 165 5.18 23.73 -11.66
C GLN A 165 6.32 23.92 -12.66
N LEU A 166 6.39 23.09 -13.71
CA LEU A 166 7.38 23.20 -14.77
C LEU A 166 7.33 24.56 -15.48
N GLN A 167 6.12 25.10 -15.73
CA GLN A 167 5.95 26.44 -16.32
C GLN A 167 6.48 27.57 -15.42
N ARG A 168 6.54 27.35 -14.11
CA ARG A 168 6.94 28.34 -13.10
C ARG A 168 8.37 28.10 -12.59
N PHE A 169 9.01 27.03 -13.03
CA PHE A 169 10.32 26.59 -12.56
C PHE A 169 11.46 27.38 -13.19
N ASP A 170 12.11 28.23 -12.41
CA ASP A 170 13.18 29.13 -12.89
C ASP A 170 14.57 28.49 -12.71
N GLU A 171 14.92 28.13 -11.47
CA GLU A 171 16.18 27.48 -11.12
C GLU A 171 16.02 26.48 -9.95
N GLY A 172 17.03 25.63 -9.75
CA GLY A 172 17.11 24.70 -8.62
C GLY A 172 16.78 23.25 -8.99
N LEU A 173 15.96 22.58 -8.18
CA LEU A 173 15.54 21.19 -8.38
C LEU A 173 14.01 21.10 -8.35
N LEU A 174 13.42 20.58 -9.43
CA LEU A 174 12.03 20.15 -9.47
C LEU A 174 11.99 18.62 -9.54
N ALA A 175 11.37 18.00 -8.55
CA ALA A 175 11.19 16.55 -8.48
C ALA A 175 9.71 16.20 -8.36
N ALA A 176 9.29 15.15 -9.08
CA ALA A 176 7.94 14.62 -9.03
C ALA A 176 7.98 13.09 -9.06
N VAL A 177 7.08 12.46 -8.30
CA VAL A 177 6.98 11.00 -8.19
C VAL A 177 5.62 10.54 -8.73
N PHE A 178 5.66 9.63 -9.69
CA PHE A 178 4.49 8.97 -10.28
C PHE A 178 4.47 7.51 -9.82
N ASP A 179 3.67 7.22 -8.79
CA ASP A 179 3.63 5.90 -8.13
C ASP A 179 2.57 4.94 -8.70
N SER A 180 1.75 5.41 -9.65
CA SER A 180 0.63 4.60 -10.14
C SER A 180 1.11 3.36 -10.89
N LEU A 181 2.24 3.42 -11.60
CA LEU A 181 2.83 2.25 -12.25
C LEU A 181 3.20 1.16 -11.24
N ASP A 182 3.73 1.52 -10.09
CA ASP A 182 4.09 0.56 -9.05
C ASP A 182 2.84 -0.18 -8.53
N ARG A 183 1.72 0.53 -8.29
CA ARG A 183 0.43 -0.09 -7.96
C ARG A 183 -0.10 -0.97 -9.09
N ILE A 184 0.01 -0.53 -10.34
CA ILE A 184 -0.41 -1.29 -11.52
C ILE A 184 0.41 -2.56 -11.69
N GLN A 185 1.73 -2.50 -11.49
CA GLN A 185 2.60 -3.67 -11.58
C GLN A 185 2.24 -4.69 -10.50
N HIS A 186 2.04 -4.26 -9.24
CA HIS A 186 1.58 -5.14 -8.18
C HIS A 186 0.30 -5.88 -8.55
N MET A 187 -0.73 -5.16 -9.03
CA MET A 187 -2.07 -5.72 -9.25
C MET A 187 -2.26 -6.46 -10.58
N PHE A 188 -1.45 -6.17 -11.60
CA PHE A 188 -1.70 -6.65 -12.97
C PHE A 188 -0.51 -7.30 -13.66
N TRP A 189 0.73 -7.18 -13.20
CA TRP A 189 1.87 -7.69 -13.99
C TRP A 189 1.84 -9.22 -14.16
N ARG A 190 1.41 -9.98 -13.15
CA ARG A 190 1.34 -11.44 -13.28
C ARG A 190 0.38 -11.86 -14.40
N ASP A 191 -0.83 -11.33 -14.38
CA ASP A 191 -1.97 -11.87 -15.14
C ASP A 191 -2.36 -11.02 -16.37
N ARG A 192 -2.01 -9.73 -16.38
CA ARG A 192 -2.37 -8.73 -17.41
C ARG A 192 -1.19 -7.81 -17.75
N PRO A 193 -0.07 -8.35 -18.28
CA PRO A 193 1.09 -7.56 -18.65
C PRO A 193 0.79 -6.50 -19.71
N ASP A 194 -0.24 -6.69 -20.52
CA ASP A 194 -0.71 -5.71 -21.51
C ASP A 194 -1.13 -4.37 -20.88
N ILE A 195 -1.67 -4.40 -19.66
CA ILE A 195 -1.99 -3.19 -18.90
C ILE A 195 -0.70 -2.48 -18.47
N VAL A 196 0.30 -3.22 -18.00
CA VAL A 196 1.59 -2.66 -17.57
C VAL A 196 2.30 -1.97 -18.74
N ASP A 197 2.31 -2.60 -19.91
CA ASP A 197 2.90 -2.03 -21.13
C ASP A 197 2.22 -0.70 -21.53
N GLN A 198 0.89 -0.63 -21.44
CA GLN A 198 0.14 0.61 -21.68
C GLN A 198 0.51 1.73 -20.70
N TRP A 199 0.81 1.38 -19.45
CA TRP A 199 1.26 2.36 -18.44
C TRP A 199 2.69 2.84 -18.68
N TYR A 200 3.59 1.97 -19.17
CA TYR A 200 4.91 2.42 -19.64
C TYR A 200 4.79 3.39 -20.81
N GLN A 201 3.92 3.11 -21.79
CA GLN A 201 3.64 4.03 -22.90
C GLN A 201 3.06 5.38 -22.41
N LYS A 202 2.19 5.35 -21.40
CA LYS A 202 1.63 6.56 -20.79
C LYS A 202 2.70 7.40 -20.10
N LEU A 203 3.65 6.77 -19.41
CA LEU A 203 4.77 7.46 -18.77
C LEU A 203 5.78 8.00 -19.78
N ASP A 204 6.08 7.27 -20.84
CA ASP A 204 6.91 7.74 -21.96
C ASP A 204 6.30 9.01 -22.59
N ALA A 205 4.99 9.00 -22.83
CA ALA A 205 4.27 10.18 -23.32
C ALA A 205 4.37 11.37 -22.36
N LEU A 206 4.36 11.15 -21.03
CA LEU A 206 4.58 12.21 -20.04
C LEU A 206 6.01 12.77 -20.13
N VAL A 207 7.03 11.93 -20.28
CA VAL A 207 8.42 12.36 -20.48
C VAL A 207 8.51 13.24 -21.73
N GLY A 208 7.86 12.83 -22.84
CA GLY A 208 7.76 13.65 -24.05
C GLY A 208 7.11 15.01 -23.83
N LYS A 209 6.02 15.08 -23.05
CA LYS A 209 5.38 16.36 -22.68
C LYS A 209 6.28 17.25 -21.84
N VAL A 210 7.04 16.68 -20.90
CA VAL A 210 8.01 17.42 -20.09
C VAL A 210 9.13 17.99 -20.97
N ALA A 211 9.70 17.18 -21.85
CA ALA A 211 10.74 17.61 -22.78
C ALA A 211 10.26 18.76 -23.68
N ALA A 212 9.10 18.60 -24.32
CA ALA A 212 8.51 19.65 -25.16
C ALA A 212 8.30 20.98 -24.40
N ARG A 213 7.86 20.91 -23.14
CA ARG A 213 7.67 22.12 -22.32
C ARG A 213 8.97 22.79 -21.91
N LEU A 214 10.03 22.03 -21.71
CA LEU A 214 11.36 22.58 -21.45
C LEU A 214 11.90 23.28 -22.70
N ASP A 215 11.75 22.66 -23.88
CA ASP A 215 12.16 23.24 -25.16
C ASP A 215 11.40 24.54 -25.48
N ASP A 216 10.08 24.54 -25.30
CA ASP A 216 9.22 25.71 -25.54
C ASP A 216 9.50 26.88 -24.58
N SER A 217 10.07 26.61 -23.41
CA SER A 217 10.27 27.63 -22.38
C SER A 217 11.32 28.69 -22.73
N GLY A 218 12.22 28.38 -23.68
CA GLY A 218 13.36 29.22 -24.03
C GLY A 218 14.33 29.48 -22.85
N ARG A 219 14.22 28.68 -21.77
CA ARG A 219 15.02 28.83 -20.54
C ARG A 219 16.37 28.12 -20.67
N VAL A 220 17.19 28.30 -19.64
CA VAL A 220 18.52 27.68 -19.49
C VAL A 220 18.44 26.17 -19.74
N PRO A 221 19.46 25.54 -20.36
CA PRO A 221 19.51 24.09 -20.56
C PRO A 221 19.23 23.32 -19.27
N THR A 222 18.08 22.63 -19.22
CA THR A 222 17.63 21.87 -18.05
C THR A 222 17.96 20.40 -18.24
N LYS A 223 18.60 19.77 -17.24
CA LYS A 223 18.86 18.33 -17.26
C LYS A 223 17.64 17.57 -16.71
N VAL A 224 17.13 16.63 -17.49
CA VAL A 224 16.06 15.73 -17.04
C VAL A 224 16.67 14.41 -16.62
N LEU A 225 16.34 13.97 -15.41
CA LEU A 225 16.70 12.66 -14.89
C LEU A 225 15.42 11.86 -14.63
N VAL A 226 15.31 10.68 -15.25
CA VAL A 226 14.24 9.72 -15.00
C VAL A 226 14.85 8.56 -14.22
N VAL A 227 14.32 8.28 -13.04
CA VAL A 227 14.84 7.25 -12.12
C VAL A 227 13.68 6.38 -11.65
N SER A 228 13.94 5.09 -11.49
CA SER A 228 13.09 4.18 -10.72
C SER A 228 13.76 3.89 -9.38
N ASP A 229 12.99 3.87 -8.31
CA ASP A 229 13.46 3.50 -6.98
C ASP A 229 13.69 1.99 -6.85
N HIS A 230 12.98 1.17 -7.63
CA HIS A 230 13.21 -0.27 -7.72
C HIS A 230 12.69 -0.89 -9.03
N GLY A 231 13.07 -2.15 -9.26
CA GLY A 231 12.47 -3.04 -10.26
C GLY A 231 11.32 -3.87 -9.67
N PHE A 232 10.93 -4.95 -10.34
CA PHE A 232 9.82 -5.81 -9.94
C PHE A 232 9.94 -7.19 -10.60
N ALA A 233 9.32 -8.19 -10.00
CA ALA A 233 9.14 -9.52 -10.56
C ALA A 233 7.84 -10.18 -10.09
N LYS A 234 7.35 -11.14 -10.88
CA LYS A 234 6.13 -11.90 -10.59
C LYS A 234 6.39 -12.95 -9.51
N PHE A 235 5.37 -13.26 -8.71
CA PHE A 235 5.45 -14.35 -7.75
C PHE A 235 4.13 -15.13 -7.66
N ASP A 236 4.29 -16.45 -7.54
CA ASP A 236 3.19 -17.41 -7.49
C ASP A 236 3.00 -17.99 -6.08
N HIS A 237 3.97 -17.75 -5.18
CA HIS A 237 3.95 -18.28 -3.83
C HIS A 237 4.38 -17.24 -2.80
N LYS A 238 3.62 -17.15 -1.70
CA LYS A 238 3.98 -16.35 -0.53
C LYS A 238 4.72 -17.23 0.47
N VAL A 239 5.83 -16.71 1.00
CA VAL A 239 6.73 -17.42 1.91
C VAL A 239 6.55 -16.92 3.34
N HIS A 240 6.06 -17.77 4.23
CA HIS A 240 5.92 -17.48 5.66
C HIS A 240 7.20 -17.86 6.40
N LEU A 241 8.17 -16.94 6.40
CA LEU A 241 9.51 -17.22 6.92
C LEU A 241 9.51 -17.54 8.43
N ASN A 242 8.69 -16.84 9.21
CA ASN A 242 8.52 -17.17 10.63
C ASN A 242 7.94 -18.56 10.84
N ARG A 243 7.03 -19.02 9.98
CA ARG A 243 6.51 -20.39 10.05
C ARG A 243 7.60 -21.41 9.76
N TRP A 244 8.44 -21.16 8.76
CA TRP A 244 9.62 -21.99 8.48
C TRP A 244 10.58 -22.05 9.67
N LEU A 245 10.85 -20.90 10.31
CA LEU A 245 11.69 -20.82 11.51
C LEU A 245 11.11 -21.61 12.69
N VAL A 246 9.78 -21.66 12.84
CA VAL A 246 9.11 -22.50 13.83
C VAL A 246 9.30 -23.98 13.50
N GLU A 247 9.07 -24.37 12.24
CA GLU A 247 9.19 -25.77 11.78
C GLU A 247 10.61 -26.33 11.95
N HIS A 248 11.63 -25.47 11.87
CA HIS A 248 13.04 -25.83 11.99
C HIS A 248 13.64 -25.53 13.38
N GLY A 249 12.82 -25.12 14.35
CA GLY A 249 13.23 -24.95 15.76
C GLY A 249 14.06 -23.68 16.06
N TYR A 250 14.07 -22.70 15.16
CA TYR A 250 14.70 -21.39 15.41
C TYR A 250 13.78 -20.42 16.15
N LEU A 251 12.46 -20.52 15.97
CA LEU A 251 11.47 -19.71 16.64
C LEU A 251 10.54 -20.61 17.46
N THR A 252 10.47 -20.38 18.77
CA THR A 252 9.60 -21.16 19.66
C THR A 252 8.37 -20.33 20.04
N THR A 253 7.18 -20.91 20.01
CA THR A 253 5.93 -20.25 20.44
C THR A 253 5.50 -20.73 21.83
N ARG A 254 4.91 -19.85 22.64
CA ARG A 254 4.41 -20.23 23.98
C ARG A 254 3.26 -21.25 23.88
N PRO A 255 3.16 -22.24 24.80
CA PRO A 255 2.14 -23.30 24.73
C PRO A 255 0.70 -22.78 24.69
N GLU A 256 0.40 -21.72 25.43
CA GLU A 256 -0.92 -21.07 25.49
C GLU A 256 -1.34 -20.41 24.17
N SER A 257 -0.40 -20.23 23.23
CA SER A 257 -0.67 -19.71 21.89
C SER A 257 -0.84 -20.80 20.83
N ALA A 258 -0.53 -22.07 21.16
CA ALA A 258 -0.74 -23.19 20.26
C ALA A 258 -2.24 -23.53 20.08
N THR A 259 -3.09 -23.05 21.01
CA THR A 259 -4.56 -23.15 20.96
C THR A 259 -5.26 -21.91 20.40
N ALA A 260 -4.51 -20.84 20.12
CA ALA A 260 -5.04 -19.67 19.40
C ALA A 260 -5.33 -20.07 17.95
N SER A 261 -6.31 -19.42 17.32
CA SER A 261 -6.60 -19.63 15.91
C SER A 261 -5.31 -19.47 15.08
N HIS A 262 -5.10 -20.34 14.08
CA HIS A 262 -3.91 -20.26 13.21
C HIS A 262 -3.73 -18.89 12.52
N THR A 263 -4.79 -18.07 12.50
CA THR A 263 -4.83 -16.71 11.98
C THR A 263 -4.24 -15.63 12.90
N ASP A 264 -3.86 -15.96 14.15
CA ASP A 264 -3.35 -15.01 15.15
C ASP A 264 -1.87 -15.24 15.56
N GLN A 265 -1.15 -16.12 14.87
CA GLN A 265 0.25 -16.40 15.22
C GLN A 265 1.15 -15.20 14.85
N SER A 266 1.88 -14.70 15.84
CA SER A 266 2.75 -13.53 15.69
C SER A 266 3.91 -13.56 16.68
N LEU A 267 4.91 -12.72 16.46
CA LEU A 267 6.05 -12.57 17.37
C LEU A 267 5.64 -12.18 18.80
N ARG A 268 4.40 -11.69 19.01
CA ARG A 268 3.86 -11.46 20.36
C ARG A 268 3.71 -12.76 21.16
N SER A 269 3.54 -13.90 20.50
CA SER A 269 3.41 -15.21 21.14
C SER A 269 4.75 -15.97 21.26
N ALA A 270 5.85 -15.41 20.77
CA ALA A 270 7.16 -16.04 20.84
C ALA A 270 7.63 -16.27 22.29
N ALA A 271 8.21 -17.44 22.54
CA ALA A 271 8.97 -17.78 23.73
C ALA A 271 10.42 -17.34 23.52
N TRP A 272 10.69 -16.04 23.71
CA TRP A 272 11.94 -15.41 23.30
C TRP A 272 13.20 -16.08 23.86
N ARG A 273 13.23 -16.45 25.14
CA ARG A 273 14.38 -17.15 25.75
C ARG A 273 14.75 -18.49 25.10
N GLN A 274 13.85 -19.04 24.29
CA GLN A 274 14.00 -20.32 23.58
C GLN A 274 14.06 -20.13 22.06
N SER A 275 14.05 -18.89 21.58
CA SER A 275 14.02 -18.55 20.15
C SER A 275 15.35 -17.96 19.75
N GLN A 276 15.99 -18.52 18.73
CA GLN A 276 17.29 -18.10 18.21
C GLN A 276 17.17 -17.03 17.13
N ALA A 277 16.10 -17.04 16.33
CA ALA A 277 15.92 -16.10 15.23
C ALA A 277 14.43 -15.81 14.97
N TYR A 278 14.17 -14.68 14.31
CA TYR A 278 12.85 -14.24 13.88
C TYR A 278 12.93 -13.41 12.60
N ALA A 279 11.85 -13.42 11.82
CA ALA A 279 11.71 -12.60 10.63
C ALA A 279 10.77 -11.40 10.89
N LEU A 280 11.16 -10.23 10.40
CA LEU A 280 10.36 -9.00 10.46
C LEU A 280 10.74 -8.11 9.27
N GLY A 281 9.77 -7.60 8.52
CA GLY A 281 10.02 -7.06 7.18
C GLY A 281 10.02 -8.14 6.11
N LEU A 282 10.06 -7.75 4.84
CA LEU A 282 9.77 -8.66 3.73
C LEU A 282 10.92 -9.61 3.39
N ASN A 283 12.17 -9.21 3.64
CA ASN A 283 13.38 -9.97 3.27
C ASN A 283 14.35 -10.12 4.45
N SER A 284 13.89 -9.95 5.68
CA SER A 284 14.79 -9.72 6.82
C SER A 284 14.66 -10.79 7.89
N VAL A 285 15.79 -11.37 8.31
CA VAL A 285 15.90 -12.24 9.48
C VAL A 285 16.88 -11.62 10.48
N TYR A 286 16.46 -11.64 11.74
CA TYR A 286 17.21 -11.17 12.88
C TYR A 286 17.49 -12.34 13.82
N LEU A 287 18.69 -12.39 14.37
CA LEU A 287 19.00 -13.22 15.52
C LEU A 287 18.37 -12.60 16.78
N ASN A 288 17.90 -13.45 17.68
CA ASN A 288 17.52 -13.00 19.03
C ASN A 288 18.80 -12.97 19.90
N LEU A 289 19.61 -11.94 19.70
CA LEU A 289 20.97 -11.79 20.21
C LEU A 289 20.99 -11.20 21.62
N ALA A 290 21.74 -11.83 22.52
CA ALA A 290 21.94 -11.36 23.88
C ALA A 290 22.60 -9.97 23.88
N GLY A 291 22.02 -9.03 24.61
CA GLY A 291 22.48 -7.64 24.70
C GLY A 291 21.90 -6.70 23.63
N ARG A 292 21.26 -7.22 22.58
CA ARG A 292 20.50 -6.43 21.61
C ARG A 292 19.00 -6.60 21.80
N GLU A 293 18.52 -7.84 21.88
CA GLU A 293 17.13 -8.15 22.18
C GLU A 293 16.92 -8.33 23.70
N GLY A 294 15.75 -7.89 24.20
CA GLY A 294 15.46 -7.89 25.64
C GLY A 294 15.45 -9.28 26.31
N GLN A 295 15.27 -10.35 25.53
CA GLN A 295 15.35 -11.74 25.98
C GLN A 295 16.20 -12.58 25.00
N GLY A 296 17.33 -12.00 24.54
CA GLY A 296 18.27 -12.64 23.62
C GLY A 296 18.71 -14.04 24.08
N ALA A 297 18.49 -15.04 23.24
CA ALA A 297 18.84 -16.43 23.50
C ALA A 297 20.18 -16.84 22.87
N VAL A 298 20.63 -16.13 21.83
CA VAL A 298 21.90 -16.39 21.13
C VAL A 298 22.99 -15.53 21.77
N GLN A 299 24.06 -16.14 22.26
CA GLN A 299 25.21 -15.39 22.78
C GLN A 299 26.05 -14.81 21.62
N PRO A 300 26.77 -13.68 21.82
CA PRO A 300 27.57 -13.07 20.76
C PRO A 300 28.59 -14.01 20.11
N ASN A 301 29.17 -14.94 20.88
CA ASN A 301 30.11 -15.95 20.38
C ASN A 301 29.44 -17.11 19.63
N GLU A 302 28.11 -17.23 19.67
CA GLU A 302 27.33 -18.24 18.95
C GLU A 302 26.70 -17.68 17.66
N ALA A 303 26.69 -16.35 17.50
CA ALA A 303 25.99 -15.67 16.42
C ALA A 303 26.43 -16.12 15.03
N ASP A 304 27.73 -16.27 14.80
CA ASP A 304 28.27 -16.74 13.52
C ASP A 304 27.81 -18.15 13.19
N THR A 305 27.90 -19.07 14.16
CA THR A 305 27.45 -20.46 14.00
C THR A 305 25.95 -20.55 13.66
N VAL A 306 25.10 -19.79 14.36
CA VAL A 306 23.66 -19.77 14.08
C VAL A 306 23.38 -19.17 12.69
N THR A 307 24.12 -18.13 12.32
CA THR A 307 23.98 -17.48 11.01
C THR A 307 24.36 -18.42 9.86
N GLU A 308 25.47 -19.13 9.97
CA GLU A 308 25.93 -20.09 8.94
C GLU A 308 24.95 -21.24 8.77
N ARG A 309 24.40 -21.74 9.88
CA ARG A 309 23.37 -22.79 9.85
C ARG A 309 22.11 -22.30 9.13
N LEU A 310 21.60 -21.11 9.48
CA LEU A 310 20.47 -20.48 8.81
C LEU A 310 20.71 -20.28 7.31
N CYS A 311 21.89 -19.78 6.91
CA CYS A 311 22.23 -19.60 5.49
C CYS A 311 22.17 -20.94 4.72
N THR A 312 22.74 -21.98 5.31
CA THR A 312 22.78 -23.32 4.70
C THR A 312 21.39 -23.92 4.57
N GLU A 313 20.59 -23.91 5.63
CA GLU A 313 19.26 -24.52 5.62
C GLU A 313 18.26 -23.74 4.76
N LEU A 314 18.30 -22.40 4.79
CA LEU A 314 17.42 -21.57 3.96
C LEU A 314 17.69 -21.77 2.46
N THR A 315 18.94 -21.86 2.03
CA THR A 315 19.29 -22.12 0.62
C THR A 315 18.99 -23.56 0.16
N GLN A 316 18.82 -24.48 1.11
CA GLN A 316 18.34 -25.84 0.86
C GLN A 316 16.81 -25.96 0.84
N TRP A 317 16.09 -24.92 1.25
CA TRP A 317 14.63 -24.93 1.25
C TRP A 317 14.06 -25.09 -0.17
N ARG A 318 13.22 -26.10 -0.36
CA ARG A 318 12.50 -26.38 -1.61
C ARG A 318 11.01 -26.12 -1.46
N GLY A 319 10.42 -25.52 -2.48
CA GLY A 319 8.99 -25.29 -2.56
C GLY A 319 8.21 -26.51 -3.07
N PRO A 320 6.88 -26.40 -3.20
CA PRO A 320 6.02 -27.51 -3.60
C PRO A 320 6.33 -28.11 -4.99
N ASP A 321 6.95 -27.32 -5.86
CA ASP A 321 7.37 -27.71 -7.21
C ASP A 321 8.82 -28.23 -7.27
N GLY A 322 9.48 -28.37 -6.12
CA GLY A 322 10.88 -28.80 -6.01
C GLY A 322 11.91 -27.73 -6.34
N ARG A 323 11.52 -26.50 -6.69
CA ARG A 323 12.46 -25.39 -6.91
C ARG A 323 12.93 -24.79 -5.60
N ALA A 324 14.08 -24.09 -5.63
CA ALA A 324 14.59 -23.36 -4.48
C ALA A 324 13.64 -22.20 -4.12
N VAL A 325 13.37 -22.02 -2.83
CA VAL A 325 12.57 -20.89 -2.31
C VAL A 325 13.44 -19.65 -2.12
N VAL A 326 14.67 -19.87 -1.65
CA VAL A 326 15.68 -18.83 -1.39
C VAL A 326 16.84 -19.07 -2.33
N GLN A 327 17.15 -18.07 -3.15
CA GLN A 327 18.26 -18.08 -4.10
C GLN A 327 19.58 -17.78 -3.40
N GLN A 328 19.58 -16.79 -2.51
CA GLN A 328 20.75 -16.37 -1.75
C GLN A 328 20.35 -15.83 -0.38
N VAL A 329 21.27 -15.92 0.58
CA VAL A 329 21.16 -15.25 1.87
C VAL A 329 22.40 -14.37 2.04
N TRP A 330 22.20 -13.06 2.21
CA TRP A 330 23.30 -12.13 2.47
C TRP A 330 23.42 -11.87 3.95
N ARG A 331 24.63 -12.05 4.48
CA ARG A 331 24.96 -11.63 5.85
C ARG A 331 25.07 -10.11 5.88
N ARG A 332 24.62 -9.50 6.97
CA ARG A 332 24.69 -8.04 7.19
C ARG A 332 26.03 -7.41 6.79
N ALA A 333 27.13 -8.02 7.26
CA ALA A 333 28.49 -7.53 7.04
C ALA A 333 28.94 -7.55 5.56
N ALA A 334 28.23 -8.26 4.69
CA ALA A 334 28.53 -8.32 3.26
C ALA A 334 27.81 -7.24 2.45
N ILE A 335 26.73 -6.64 2.97
CA ILE A 335 25.83 -5.77 2.19
C ILE A 335 25.57 -4.40 2.83
N PHE A 336 25.80 -4.24 4.12
CA PHE A 336 25.63 -2.97 4.81
C PHE A 336 26.96 -2.46 5.34
N ASP A 337 27.23 -1.19 5.09
CA ASP A 337 28.37 -0.45 5.63
C ASP A 337 27.88 0.89 6.23
N GLY A 338 28.72 1.50 7.05
CA GLY A 338 28.48 2.81 7.64
C GLY A 338 27.82 2.78 9.03
N PRO A 339 27.57 3.97 9.62
CA PRO A 339 27.25 4.13 11.03
C PRO A 339 25.92 3.49 11.46
N TYR A 340 25.03 3.18 10.51
CA TYR A 340 23.73 2.58 10.78
C TYR A 340 23.65 1.09 10.42
N ALA A 341 24.72 0.48 9.90
CA ALA A 341 24.73 -0.93 9.49
C ALA A 341 24.33 -1.87 10.64
N ALA A 342 24.70 -1.54 11.88
CA ALA A 342 24.36 -2.33 13.06
C ALA A 342 22.84 -2.47 13.32
N TYR A 343 22.01 -1.55 12.81
CA TYR A 343 20.55 -1.59 12.94
C TYR A 343 19.85 -2.42 11.84
N GLY A 344 20.58 -2.79 10.78
CA GLY A 344 20.09 -3.67 9.73
C GLY A 344 19.85 -5.11 10.23
N PRO A 345 19.11 -5.92 9.45
CA PRO A 345 18.93 -7.33 9.74
C PRO A 345 20.26 -8.08 9.72
N ASP A 346 20.36 -9.17 10.48
CA ASP A 346 21.57 -10.02 10.47
C ASP A 346 21.69 -10.78 9.14
N LEU A 347 20.55 -11.11 8.54
CA LEU A 347 20.43 -11.77 7.25
C LEU A 347 19.38 -11.09 6.38
N VAL A 348 19.73 -10.83 5.11
CA VAL A 348 18.80 -10.45 4.05
C VAL A 348 18.58 -11.65 3.14
N ILE A 349 17.31 -11.95 2.89
CA ILE A 349 16.86 -13.11 2.11
C ILE A 349 16.62 -12.68 0.67
N GLY A 350 17.33 -13.30 -0.27
CA GLY A 350 17.06 -13.23 -1.70
C GLY A 350 16.12 -14.36 -2.09
N TYR A 351 14.83 -14.08 -2.21
CA TYR A 351 13.87 -15.08 -2.68
C TYR A 351 14.15 -15.41 -4.14
N ALA A 352 13.99 -16.69 -4.51
CA ALA A 352 14.09 -17.11 -5.90
C ALA A 352 12.87 -16.64 -6.71
N PRO A 353 12.99 -16.46 -8.04
CA PRO A 353 11.87 -16.07 -8.89
C PRO A 353 10.65 -16.99 -8.73
N GLY A 354 9.47 -16.39 -8.55
CA GLY A 354 8.23 -17.09 -8.25
C GLY A 354 7.88 -17.14 -6.75
N TYR A 355 8.81 -16.77 -5.86
CA TYR A 355 8.60 -16.67 -4.41
C TYR A 355 8.76 -15.23 -3.91
N ARG A 356 7.97 -14.88 -2.89
CA ARG A 356 8.07 -13.60 -2.18
C ARG A 356 7.71 -13.79 -0.71
N GLY A 357 8.44 -13.15 0.21
CA GLY A 357 8.09 -13.14 1.63
C GLY A 357 6.64 -12.66 1.86
N SER A 358 5.85 -13.33 2.69
CA SER A 358 4.44 -12.99 2.90
C SER A 358 4.28 -11.62 3.58
N ALA A 359 3.17 -10.93 3.34
CA ALA A 359 2.87 -9.67 4.04
C ALA A 359 2.77 -9.89 5.56
N GLN A 360 2.25 -11.04 5.98
CA GLN A 360 2.19 -11.48 7.36
C GLN A 360 3.59 -11.57 7.97
N THR A 361 4.54 -12.21 7.29
CA THR A 361 5.95 -12.24 7.74
C THR A 361 6.50 -10.83 7.93
N GLY A 362 6.19 -9.94 6.99
CA GLY A 362 6.54 -8.52 7.07
C GLY A 362 6.10 -7.85 8.37
N LEU A 363 4.94 -8.25 8.90
CA LEU A 363 4.36 -7.75 10.16
C LEU A 363 4.74 -8.59 11.39
N GLY A 364 5.65 -9.57 11.25
CA GLY A 364 6.02 -10.49 12.32
C GLY A 364 4.92 -11.52 12.62
N GLN A 365 4.07 -11.81 11.64
CA GLN A 365 3.01 -12.82 11.69
C GLN A 365 3.35 -13.98 10.75
N TRP A 366 2.58 -15.07 10.84
CA TRP A 366 2.69 -16.17 9.89
C TRP A 366 1.42 -17.03 9.88
N GLN A 367 1.24 -17.80 8.81
CA GLN A 367 0.15 -18.76 8.68
C GLN A 367 0.58 -20.19 9.02
N ALA A 368 -0.37 -21.14 8.93
CA ALA A 368 -0.15 -22.54 9.23
C ALA A 368 0.86 -23.24 8.30
N GLN A 369 0.94 -22.81 7.04
CA GLN A 369 1.89 -23.35 6.05
C GLN A 369 3.04 -22.36 5.85
N SER A 370 4.26 -22.88 5.70
CA SER A 370 5.44 -22.06 5.42
C SER A 370 5.48 -21.52 3.99
N ILE A 371 4.71 -22.12 3.08
CA ILE A 371 4.52 -21.65 1.70
C ILE A 371 3.04 -21.76 1.35
N GLU A 372 2.46 -20.71 0.81
CA GLU A 372 1.09 -20.70 0.29
C GLU A 372 1.07 -20.23 -1.17
N PRO A 373 0.20 -20.78 -2.04
CA PRO A 373 0.01 -20.25 -3.38
C PRO A 373 -0.60 -18.84 -3.31
N ASN A 374 -0.10 -17.93 -4.15
CA ASN A 374 -0.62 -16.59 -4.28
C ASN A 374 -1.83 -16.57 -5.21
N ARG A 375 -2.99 -16.19 -4.69
CA ARG A 375 -4.24 -16.07 -5.46
C ARG A 375 -4.77 -14.64 -5.51
N ASP A 376 -4.03 -13.71 -4.93
CA ASP A 376 -4.39 -12.31 -4.82
C ASP A 376 -4.14 -11.61 -6.15
N HIS A 377 -4.77 -10.45 -6.36
CA HIS A 377 -4.39 -9.56 -7.46
C HIS A 377 -2.94 -9.07 -7.29
N TRP A 378 -2.49 -8.91 -6.05
CA TRP A 378 -1.09 -8.59 -5.74
C TRP A 378 -0.14 -9.73 -6.16
N GLY A 379 0.22 -9.76 -7.44
CA GLY A 379 0.92 -10.85 -8.12
C GLY A 379 2.38 -10.57 -8.49
N ALA A 380 2.84 -9.33 -8.32
CA ALA A 380 4.24 -8.95 -8.53
C ALA A 380 4.75 -8.06 -7.40
N ASP A 381 6.05 -8.05 -7.15
CA ASP A 381 6.68 -7.28 -6.08
C ASP A 381 8.18 -7.03 -6.38
N HIS A 382 8.86 -6.25 -5.56
CA HIS A 382 10.27 -5.90 -5.68
C HIS A 382 11.17 -6.65 -4.66
N CYS A 383 10.62 -7.68 -4.01
CA CYS A 383 11.26 -8.42 -2.92
C CYS A 383 12.02 -9.68 -3.37
N ILE A 384 12.44 -9.78 -4.63
CA ILE A 384 13.11 -10.95 -5.21
C ILE A 384 14.63 -10.71 -5.20
N ASP A 385 15.43 -11.77 -5.22
CA ASP A 385 16.88 -11.67 -5.39
C ASP A 385 17.23 -10.83 -6.64
N PRO A 386 17.97 -9.72 -6.50
CA PRO A 386 18.30 -8.83 -7.62
C PRO A 386 19.20 -9.48 -8.67
N GLN A 387 19.92 -10.56 -8.36
CA GLN A 387 20.73 -11.29 -9.36
C GLN A 387 19.88 -12.22 -10.23
N ALA A 388 18.60 -12.42 -9.87
CA ALA A 388 17.71 -13.36 -10.54
C ALA A 388 16.68 -12.68 -11.46
N VAL A 389 16.69 -11.35 -11.57
CA VAL A 389 15.68 -10.54 -12.28
C VAL A 389 16.26 -9.54 -13.25
#